data_AF-A0A2V9JJP9-F1
#
_entry.id   AF-A0A2V9JJP9-F1
#
_cell.length_a   1.000
_cell.length_b   1.000
_cell.length_c   1.000
_cell.angle_alpha   90.00
_cell.angle_beta   90.00
_cell.angle_gamma   90.00
#
_symmetry.space_group_name_H-M   'P 1'
#
loop_
_entity.id
_entity.type
_entity.pdbx_description
1 polymer ?
#
loop_
_entity_poly.entity_id
_entity_poly.type
_entity_poly.pdbx_seq_one_letter_code
_entity_poly.pdbx_strand_id
1 'polypeptide(L)'
;PGQVTFVVMSENSTREPHRLIAASVGVAIPADRNTFGYLSEHHSFGQTEVVAGEYAEELAAEMLATTLGVEFDPDRSWDEKKEIYRISNKIVRTMEITQSAIGDKRGLWTTVLAASILLGVDE
;
A
#
# COMPACT_ATOMS: atom_id res chain seq x y z
N PRO A 1 6.65 -25.62 3.28
CA PRO A 1 5.61 -25.45 2.23
C PRO A 1 4.22 -25.77 2.79
N GLY A 2 3.18 -25.01 2.44
CA GLY A 2 1.82 -25.20 2.98
C GLY A 2 1.55 -24.57 4.35
N GLN A 3 2.40 -23.63 4.77
CA GLN A 3 2.22 -22.90 6.04
C GLN A 3 1.03 -21.94 5.96
N VAL A 4 0.27 -21.85 7.05
CA VAL A 4 -0.73 -20.80 7.26
C VAL A 4 -0.02 -19.60 7.86
N THR A 5 -0.09 -18.44 7.19
CA THR A 5 0.57 -17.21 7.60
C THR A 5 -0.40 -16.04 7.52
N PHE A 6 -0.19 -15.02 8.36
CA PHE A 6 -0.92 -13.76 8.23
C PHE A 6 -0.41 -12.99 7.02
N VAL A 7 -1.33 -12.40 6.27
CA VAL A 7 -1.05 -11.67 5.04
C VAL A 7 -2.02 -10.51 4.89
N VAL A 8 -1.52 -9.38 4.40
CA VAL A 8 -2.32 -8.31 3.80
C VAL A 8 -2.03 -8.34 2.30
N MET A 9 -3.06 -8.40 1.47
CA MET A 9 -2.91 -8.66 0.05
C MET A 9 -3.90 -7.85 -0.76
N SER A 10 -3.41 -7.23 -1.82
CA SER A 10 -4.23 -6.68 -2.88
C SER A 10 -4.18 -7.60 -4.10
N GLU A 11 -5.35 -7.89 -4.66
CA GLU A 11 -5.50 -8.64 -5.91
C GLU A 11 -6.35 -7.82 -6.87
N ASN A 12 -5.94 -7.80 -8.14
CA ASN A 12 -6.78 -7.28 -9.20
C ASN A 12 -6.71 -8.18 -10.43
N SER A 13 -7.82 -8.29 -11.15
CA SER A 13 -7.84 -9.07 -12.38
C SER A 13 -8.81 -8.53 -13.42
N THR A 14 -8.52 -8.83 -14.69
CA THR A 14 -9.35 -8.40 -15.81
C THR A 14 -9.25 -9.36 -16.99
N ARG A 15 -10.31 -9.39 -17.80
CA ARG A 15 -10.32 -9.93 -19.17
C ARG A 15 -10.63 -8.86 -20.23
N GLU A 16 -10.67 -7.60 -19.82
CA GLU A 16 -10.88 -6.49 -20.74
C GLU A 16 -9.56 -6.20 -21.48
N PRO A 17 -9.51 -6.35 -22.81
CA PRO A 17 -8.30 -6.05 -23.57
C PRO A 17 -7.83 -4.62 -23.31
N HIS A 18 -6.52 -4.46 -23.11
CA HIS A 18 -5.87 -3.17 -22.90
C HIS A 18 -6.23 -2.43 -21.60
N ARG A 19 -7.02 -3.04 -20.71
CA ARG A 19 -7.32 -2.47 -19.39
C ARG A 19 -6.06 -2.48 -18.52
N LEU A 20 -5.59 -1.32 -18.11
CA LEU A 20 -4.53 -1.21 -17.10
C LEU A 20 -5.13 -1.54 -15.73
N ILE A 21 -4.52 -2.52 -15.05
CA ILE A 21 -4.83 -2.92 -13.67
C ILE A 21 -3.60 -2.78 -12.80
N ALA A 22 -3.81 -2.44 -11.53
CA ALA A 22 -2.77 -2.45 -10.51
C ALA A 22 -3.28 -3.06 -9.20
N ALA A 23 -2.36 -3.64 -8.44
CA ALA A 23 -2.52 -4.07 -7.06
C ALA A 23 -1.30 -3.63 -6.25
N SER A 24 -1.54 -3.02 -5.09
CA SER A 24 -0.55 -2.35 -4.25
C SER A 24 -0.76 -2.69 -2.78
N VAL A 25 0.33 -2.79 -2.03
CA VAL A 25 0.31 -2.84 -0.56
C VAL A 25 1.27 -1.80 -0.01
N GLY A 26 0.77 -0.93 0.87
CA GLY A 26 1.54 0.10 1.55
C GLY A 26 1.89 -0.30 2.99
N VAL A 27 3.00 0.25 3.50
CA VAL A 27 3.49 0.00 4.86
C VAL A 27 3.92 1.32 5.50
N ALA A 28 3.50 1.54 6.74
CA ALA A 28 3.97 2.65 7.57
C ALA A 28 4.53 2.12 8.89
N ILE A 29 5.76 2.54 9.21
CA ILE A 29 6.51 2.11 10.39
C ILE A 29 6.67 3.29 11.34
N PRO A 30 6.19 3.19 12.59
CA PRO A 30 6.31 4.25 13.59
C PRO A 30 7.76 4.42 14.05
N ALA A 31 8.04 5.58 14.64
CA ALA A 31 9.33 5.83 15.27
C ALA A 31 9.53 5.05 16.57
N ASP A 32 8.46 4.95 17.36
CA ASP A 32 8.45 4.12 18.57
C ASP A 32 8.36 2.65 18.19
N ARG A 33 9.38 1.86 18.54
CA ARG A 33 9.41 0.42 18.28
C ARG A 33 8.48 -0.39 19.19
N ASN A 34 7.88 0.24 20.20
CA ASN A 34 6.92 -0.40 21.10
C ASN A 34 5.46 -0.26 20.64
N THR A 35 5.22 0.38 19.49
CA THR A 35 3.88 0.49 18.89
C THR A 35 3.80 -0.23 17.55
N PHE A 36 2.58 -0.50 17.11
CA PHE A 36 2.31 -1.20 15.85
C PHE A 36 2.48 -0.25 14.65
N GLY A 37 2.89 -0.83 13.51
CA GLY A 37 2.81 -0.17 12.21
C GLY A 37 1.48 -0.39 11.52
N TYR A 38 1.31 0.21 10.34
CA TYR A 38 0.10 0.08 9.55
C TYR A 38 0.41 -0.52 8.18
N LEU A 39 -0.52 -1.35 7.70
CA LEU A 39 -0.52 -1.90 6.34
C LEU A 39 -1.79 -1.42 5.64
N SER A 40 -1.69 -1.15 4.35
CA SER A 40 -2.81 -0.78 3.49
C SER A 40 -2.80 -1.62 2.22
N GLU A 41 -3.96 -1.79 1.61
CA GLU A 41 -4.14 -2.50 0.35
C GLU A 41 -4.91 -1.62 -0.63
N HIS A 42 -4.51 -1.65 -1.90
CA HIS A 42 -5.18 -0.89 -2.94
C HIS A 42 -5.17 -1.64 -4.25
N HIS A 43 -6.30 -1.71 -4.93
CA HIS A 43 -6.41 -2.24 -6.29
C HIS A 43 -7.11 -1.22 -7.16
N SER A 44 -6.68 -1.08 -8.41
CA SER A 44 -7.20 -0.03 -9.27
C SER A 44 -7.19 -0.34 -10.75
N PHE A 45 -7.99 0.44 -11.48
CA PHE A 45 -8.06 0.41 -12.92
C PHE A 45 -7.65 1.77 -13.48
N GLY A 46 -6.81 1.77 -14.52
CA GLY A 46 -6.37 2.99 -15.19
C GLY A 46 -5.36 3.84 -14.42
N GLN A 47 -4.92 3.41 -13.23
CA GLN A 47 -3.78 4.02 -12.54
C GLN A 47 -2.49 3.34 -12.96
N THR A 48 -1.42 4.13 -13.06
CA THR A 48 -0.06 3.60 -13.23
C THR A 48 0.41 2.94 -11.93
N GLU A 49 1.45 2.12 -12.04
CA GLU A 49 2.13 1.52 -10.89
C GLU A 49 2.49 2.56 -9.83
N VAL A 50 3.07 3.69 -10.25
CA VAL A 50 3.48 4.79 -9.36
C VAL A 50 2.28 5.37 -8.61
N VAL A 51 1.18 5.70 -9.32
CA VAL A 51 0.00 6.32 -8.68
C VAL A 51 -0.69 5.36 -7.72
N ALA A 52 -0.80 4.07 -8.08
CA ALA A 52 -1.40 3.07 -7.22
C ALA A 52 -0.53 2.78 -5.97
N GLY A 53 0.79 2.72 -6.15
CA GLY A 53 1.76 2.55 -5.07
C GLY A 53 1.81 3.72 -4.11
N GLU A 54 1.92 4.94 -4.64
CA GLU A 54 1.87 6.17 -3.84
C GLU A 54 0.59 6.17 -3.00
N TYR A 55 -0.59 5.97 -3.61
CA TYR A 55 -1.86 5.91 -2.89
C TYR A 55 -1.87 4.91 -1.75
N ALA A 56 -1.34 3.69 -1.96
CA ALA A 56 -1.25 2.70 -0.89
C ALA A 56 -0.29 3.17 0.22
N GLU A 57 0.88 3.71 -0.12
CA GLU A 57 1.83 4.26 0.85
C GLU A 57 1.20 5.38 1.68
N GLU A 58 0.50 6.33 1.05
CA GLU A 58 -0.18 7.45 1.73
C GLU A 58 -1.23 6.91 2.69
N LEU A 59 -2.06 5.97 2.24
CA LEU A 59 -3.11 5.39 3.05
C LEU A 59 -2.55 4.73 4.31
N ALA A 60 -1.44 3.98 4.21
CA ALA A 60 -0.81 3.39 5.39
C ALA A 60 -0.30 4.47 6.36
N ALA A 61 0.32 5.53 5.83
CA ALA A 61 0.85 6.64 6.63
C ALA A 61 -0.27 7.44 7.32
N GLU A 62 -1.35 7.74 6.61
CA GLU A 62 -2.53 8.45 7.10
C GLU A 62 -3.21 7.68 8.24
N MET A 63 -3.40 6.37 8.05
CA MET A 63 -3.99 5.51 9.07
C MET A 63 -3.10 5.45 10.32
N LEU A 64 -1.78 5.29 10.17
CA LEU A 64 -0.84 5.33 11.29
C LEU A 64 -0.87 6.69 12.01
N ALA A 65 -0.79 7.79 11.26
CA ALA A 65 -0.77 9.14 11.81
C ALA A 65 -2.02 9.44 12.64
N THR A 66 -3.19 9.01 12.17
CA THR A 66 -4.47 9.12 12.89
C THR A 66 -4.41 8.38 14.23
N THR A 67 -3.87 7.16 14.27
CA THR A 67 -3.71 6.42 15.53
C THR A 67 -2.73 7.06 16.51
N LEU A 68 -1.75 7.82 16.01
CA LEU A 68 -0.77 8.54 16.81
C LEU A 68 -1.22 9.96 17.19
N GLY A 69 -2.46 10.33 16.90
CA GLY A 69 -3.05 11.64 17.24
C GLY A 69 -2.39 12.80 16.51
N VAL A 70 -1.96 12.60 15.25
CA VAL A 70 -1.55 13.69 14.37
C VAL A 70 -2.80 14.27 13.71
N GLU A 71 -3.01 15.57 13.81
CA GLU A 71 -4.13 16.23 13.15
C GLU A 71 -3.99 16.10 11.64
N PHE A 72 -5.03 15.54 11.02
CA PHE A 72 -5.11 15.34 9.58
C PHE A 72 -6.04 16.37 8.96
N ASP A 73 -5.52 17.08 7.96
CA ASP A 73 -6.27 18.00 7.14
C ASP A 73 -6.45 17.36 5.75
N PRO A 74 -7.66 16.88 5.40
CA PRO A 74 -7.91 16.15 4.16
C PRO A 74 -7.73 17.01 2.91
N ASP A 75 -7.75 18.34 3.05
CA ASP A 75 -7.66 19.28 1.93
C ASP A 75 -6.20 19.59 1.53
N ARG A 76 -5.21 19.08 2.29
CA ARG A 76 -3.78 19.28 1.99
C ARG A 76 -3.28 18.38 0.87
N SER A 77 -2.32 18.89 0.11
CA SER A 77 -1.62 18.13 -0.93
C SER A 77 -0.75 17.02 -0.33
N TRP A 78 -0.44 16.00 -1.14
CA TRP A 78 0.42 14.89 -0.72
C TRP A 78 1.79 15.35 -0.20
N ASP A 79 2.44 16.28 -0.91
CA ASP A 79 3.75 16.78 -0.51
C ASP A 79 3.69 17.46 0.87
N GLU A 80 2.63 18.22 1.14
CA GLU A 80 2.40 18.84 2.45
C GLU A 80 2.14 17.79 3.54
N LYS A 81 1.35 16.75 3.26
CA LYS A 81 1.11 15.64 4.19
C LYS A 81 2.42 14.89 4.52
N LYS A 82 3.22 14.59 3.50
CA LYS A 82 4.51 13.89 3.65
C LYS A 82 5.50 14.72 4.48
N GLU A 83 5.49 16.05 4.30
CA GLU A 83 6.28 16.96 5.11
C GLU A 83 5.81 17.01 6.57
N ILE A 84 4.50 17.04 6.84
CA ILE A 84 3.95 16.97 8.21
C ILE A 84 4.37 15.67 8.90
N TYR A 85 4.31 14.52 8.21
CA TYR A 85 4.73 13.25 8.79
C TYR A 85 6.22 13.24 9.12
N ARG A 86 7.07 13.74 8.21
CA ARG A 86 8.52 13.89 8.43
C ARG A 86 8.81 14.83 9.61
N ILE A 87 8.13 15.97 9.70
CA ILE A 87 8.32 16.95 10.78
C ILE A 87 7.84 16.40 12.13
N SER A 88 6.77 15.59 12.14
CA SER A 88 6.22 15.02 13.36
C SER A 88 7.19 14.06 14.08
N ASN A 89 8.20 13.52 13.37
CA ASN A 89 9.10 12.46 13.84
C ASN A 89 8.36 11.21 14.39
N LYS A 90 7.06 11.06 14.13
CA LYS A 90 6.24 9.94 14.62
C LYS A 90 6.27 8.74 13.69
N ILE A 91 6.54 8.96 12.40
CA ILE A 91 6.67 7.92 11.38
C ILE A 91 8.13 7.92 10.91
N VAL A 92 8.79 6.76 11.01
CA VAL A 92 10.20 6.61 10.63
C VAL A 92 10.35 6.23 9.18
N ARG A 93 9.44 5.40 8.66
CA ARG A 93 9.55 4.89 7.31
C ARG A 93 8.20 4.52 6.73
N THR A 94 8.02 4.87 5.47
CA THR A 94 6.93 4.40 4.62
C THR A 94 7.52 3.66 3.41
N MET A 95 6.78 2.71 2.86
CA MET A 95 7.12 2.02 1.61
C MET A 95 5.88 1.38 1.00
N GLU A 96 5.96 1.01 -0.27
CA GLU A 96 4.94 0.26 -0.98
C GLU A 96 5.55 -0.84 -1.85
N ILE A 97 4.72 -1.82 -2.22
CA ILE A 97 4.98 -2.75 -3.30
C ILE A 97 3.76 -2.79 -4.22
N THR A 98 3.98 -2.57 -5.51
CA THR A 98 2.91 -2.55 -6.52
C THR A 98 3.25 -3.43 -7.71
N GLN A 99 2.24 -4.11 -8.22
CA GLN A 99 2.30 -4.76 -9.53
C GLN A 99 1.22 -4.18 -10.43
N SER A 100 1.61 -3.77 -11.64
CA SER A 100 0.69 -3.36 -12.70
C SER A 100 0.75 -4.30 -13.91
N ALA A 101 -0.34 -4.36 -14.67
CA ALA A 101 -0.39 -5.07 -15.95
C ALA A 101 -1.43 -4.47 -16.89
N ILE A 102 -1.21 -4.62 -18.19
CA ILE A 102 -2.20 -4.31 -19.22
C ILE A 102 -2.89 -5.61 -19.60
N GLY A 103 -4.22 -5.64 -19.56
CA GLY A 103 -5.03 -6.80 -19.94
C GLY A 103 -4.69 -7.30 -21.34
N ASP A 104 -4.55 -8.62 -21.48
CA ASP A 104 -4.15 -9.25 -22.74
C ASP A 104 -5.06 -8.85 -23.90
N LYS A 105 -4.45 -8.52 -25.05
CA LYS A 105 -5.14 -8.05 -26.25
C LYS A 105 -6.18 -9.02 -26.82
N ARG A 106 -6.10 -10.31 -26.48
CA ARG A 106 -7.06 -11.35 -26.90
C ARG A 106 -8.11 -11.65 -25.83
N GLY A 107 -8.13 -10.88 -24.73
CA GLY A 107 -9.06 -11.07 -23.61
C GLY A 107 -8.71 -12.27 -22.72
N LEU A 108 -7.46 -12.71 -22.72
CA LEU A 108 -7.00 -13.69 -21.72
C LEU A 108 -6.99 -13.05 -20.33
N TRP A 109 -7.39 -13.83 -19.32
CA TRP A 109 -7.44 -13.35 -17.94
C TRP A 109 -6.03 -12.93 -17.49
N THR A 110 -5.93 -11.70 -17.00
CA THR A 110 -4.69 -11.11 -16.48
C THR A 110 -4.94 -10.77 -15.02
N THR A 111 -4.08 -11.25 -14.13
CA THR A 111 -4.16 -11.01 -12.68
C THR A 111 -2.85 -10.41 -12.19
N VAL A 112 -2.95 -9.43 -11.29
CA VAL A 112 -1.83 -8.84 -10.55
C VAL A 112 -2.07 -8.98 -9.06
N LEU A 113 -1.00 -9.16 -8.30
CA LEU A 113 -1.01 -9.39 -6.86
C LEU A 113 0.11 -8.58 -6.21
N ALA A 114 -0.17 -8.01 -5.04
CA ALA A 114 0.80 -7.42 -4.14
C ALA A 114 0.48 -7.88 -2.71
N ALA A 115 1.50 -8.23 -1.92
CA ALA A 115 1.27 -8.79 -0.59
C ALA A 115 2.37 -8.42 0.42
N SER A 116 1.96 -8.19 1.66
CA SER A 116 2.82 -8.15 2.85
C SER A 116 2.61 -9.43 3.66
N ILE A 117 3.64 -10.27 3.72
CA ILE A 117 3.61 -11.56 4.40
C ILE A 117 4.30 -11.42 5.76
N LEU A 118 3.54 -11.63 6.84
CA LEU A 118 4.09 -11.55 8.21
C LEU A 118 4.69 -12.90 8.57
N LEU A 119 6.01 -12.99 8.46
CA LEU A 119 6.76 -14.16 8.90
C LEU A 119 7.02 -14.04 10.40
N GLY A 120 6.53 -15.01 11.18
CA GLY A 120 7.01 -15.19 12.53
C GLY A 120 8.49 -15.51 12.50
N VAL A 121 9.28 -14.85 13.35
CA VAL A 121 10.60 -15.34 13.71
C VAL A 121 10.40 -16.32 14.85
N ASP A 122 10.78 -17.58 14.63
CA ASP A 122 10.94 -18.53 15.73
C ASP A 122 12.04 -17.96 16.66
N GLU A 123 11.74 -17.80 17.95
CA GLU A 123 12.75 -17.53 19.00
C GLU A 123 13.56 -18.79 19.31
#